data_AF-A0A5B7GQ62-F1
#
_entry.id   AF-A0A5B7GQ62-F1
#
_cell.length_a   1.000
_cell.length_b   1.000
_cell.length_c   1.000
_cell.angle_alpha   90.00
_cell.angle_beta   90.00
_cell.angle_gamma   90.00
#
_symmetry.space_group_name_H-M   'P 1'
#
loop_
_entity.id
_entity.type
_entity.pdbx_description
1 polymer ?
#
loop_
_entity_poly.entity_id
_entity_poly.type
_entity_poly.pdbx_seq_one_letter_code
_entity_poly.pdbx_strand_id
1 'polypeptide(L)'
;MLIVFCTCQQLHCVYSAKEAVFKSDNISTISILKDVLTKEATRKKVQLDISCEVSEESVVHALQLLHPRLGAQLMLAKQVSLIDALRELSSHESDTSFLSPEYQYILDNADDLQAQYRKQPCHLERLYGMITDLYIDKYKFKGINVKSRVPQLLEILDNYGNLNIQHLTNFFQAQ
;
A
#
# COMPACT_ATOMS: atom_id res chain seq x y z
N MET A 1 -17.98 -12.79 8.60
CA MET A 1 -16.69 -12.71 9.33
C MET A 1 -15.80 -11.73 8.56
N LEU A 2 -15.69 -10.49 9.04
CA LEU A 2 -14.97 -9.43 8.34
C LEU A 2 -13.60 -9.27 9.02
N ILE A 3 -12.54 -9.77 8.38
CA ILE A 3 -11.17 -9.50 8.84
C ILE A 3 -10.79 -8.14 8.27
N VAL A 4 -10.83 -7.11 9.12
CA VAL A 4 -10.40 -5.74 8.76
C VAL A 4 -8.92 -5.60 9.13
N PHE A 5 -8.05 -5.56 8.12
CA PHE A 5 -6.69 -5.06 8.31
C PHE A 5 -6.75 -3.53 8.41
N CYS A 6 -6.67 -3.00 9.63
CA CYS A 6 -6.63 -1.56 9.89
C CYS A 6 -5.24 -1.00 9.54
N THR A 7 -5.10 -0.37 8.36
CA THR A 7 -4.21 0.79 8.23
C THR A 7 -4.93 1.95 8.92
N CYS A 8 -4.34 2.57 9.93
CA CYS A 8 -4.95 3.69 10.66
C CYS A 8 -5.31 4.84 9.70
N GLN A 9 -6.54 4.83 9.17
CA GLN A 9 -7.11 5.88 8.34
C GLN A 9 -8.50 6.16 8.86
N GLN A 10 -8.73 7.38 9.35
CA GLN A 10 -9.98 7.76 9.99
C GLN A 10 -10.92 8.44 8.99
N LEU A 11 -12.17 7.98 8.94
CA LEU A 11 -13.25 8.69 8.26
C LEU A 11 -14.13 9.38 9.30
N HIS A 12 -14.06 10.71 9.36
CA HIS A 12 -14.95 11.53 10.16
C HIS A 12 -16.10 12.04 9.29
N CYS A 13 -17.33 11.82 9.74
CA CYS A 13 -18.55 12.20 9.05
C CYS A 13 -19.44 13.00 9.99
N VAL A 14 -19.82 14.20 9.57
CA VAL A 14 -20.83 15.02 10.23
C VAL A 14 -21.89 15.32 9.19
N TYR A 15 -23.15 15.07 9.52
CA TYR A 15 -24.26 15.35 8.60
C TYR A 15 -25.41 16.01 9.33
N SER A 16 -26.13 16.86 8.61
CA SER A 16 -27.32 17.56 9.05
C SER A 16 -28.35 17.57 7.92
N ALA A 17 -29.50 18.21 8.14
CA ALA A 17 -30.48 18.34 7.07
C ALA A 17 -29.89 19.18 5.91
N LYS A 18 -29.78 18.56 4.73
CA LYS A 18 -29.27 19.13 3.47
C LYS A 18 -27.75 19.35 3.39
N GLU A 19 -26.97 18.93 4.38
CA GLU A 19 -25.51 19.10 4.37
C GLU A 19 -24.81 17.89 4.98
N ALA A 20 -23.65 17.52 4.42
CA ALA A 20 -22.77 16.51 4.98
C ALA A 20 -21.31 16.87 4.71
N VAL A 21 -20.48 16.74 5.74
CA VAL A 21 -19.05 17.00 5.71
C VAL A 21 -18.31 15.70 6.02
N PHE A 22 -17.47 15.27 5.08
CA PHE A 22 -16.62 14.09 5.19
C PHE A 22 -15.16 14.53 5.26
N LYS A 23 -14.42 14.07 6.27
CA LYS A 23 -12.98 14.31 6.42
C LYS A 23 -12.27 12.97 6.54
N SER A 24 -11.21 12.80 5.78
CA SER A 24 -10.38 11.59 5.75
C SER A 24 -8.93 11.97 5.52
N ASP A 25 -8.03 11.24 6.16
CA ASP A 25 -6.58 11.31 5.92
C ASP A 25 -6.15 10.56 4.65
N ASN A 26 -7.06 9.81 4.03
CA ASN A 26 -6.86 9.16 2.74
C ASN A 26 -7.77 9.74 1.65
N ILE A 27 -7.15 10.18 0.56
CA ILE A 27 -7.79 10.75 -0.62
C ILE A 27 -8.62 9.71 -1.37
N SER A 28 -8.17 8.46 -1.42
CA SER A 28 -8.93 7.38 -2.06
C SER A 28 -10.27 7.14 -1.38
N THR A 29 -10.33 7.26 -0.04
CA THR A 29 -11.61 7.20 0.70
C THR A 29 -12.58 8.28 0.24
N ILE A 30 -12.11 9.53 0.08
CA ILE A 30 -12.94 10.63 -0.42
C ILE A 30 -13.34 10.41 -1.88
N SER A 31 -12.45 9.86 -2.71
CA SER A 31 -12.73 9.52 -4.12
C SER A 31 -13.87 8.52 -4.23
N ILE A 32 -13.80 7.44 -3.44
CA ILE A 32 -14.84 6.40 -3.38
C ILE A 32 -16.17 6.99 -2.89
N LEU A 33 -16.14 7.80 -1.82
CA LEU A 33 -17.35 8.45 -1.29
C LEU A 33 -18.00 9.36 -2.33
N LYS A 34 -17.21 10.19 -3.02
CA LYS A 34 -17.70 11.08 -4.08
C LYS A 34 -18.39 10.29 -5.19
N ASP A 35 -17.78 9.21 -5.66
CA ASP A 35 -18.35 8.37 -6.73
C ASP A 35 -19.66 7.72 -6.30
N VAL A 36 -19.69 7.13 -5.09
CA VAL A 36 -20.89 6.48 -4.54
C VAL A 36 -22.01 7.50 -4.34
N LEU A 37 -21.74 8.64 -3.70
CA LEU A 37 -22.73 9.68 -3.45
C LEU A 37 -23.29 10.27 -4.75
N THR A 38 -22.43 10.53 -5.73
CA THR A 38 -22.85 11.06 -7.04
C THR A 38 -23.73 10.07 -7.79
N LYS A 39 -23.37 8.78 -7.77
CA LYS A 39 -24.16 7.70 -8.38
C LYS A 39 -25.52 7.54 -7.70
N GLU A 40 -25.55 7.59 -6.38
CA GLU A 40 -26.77 7.50 -5.57
C GLU A 40 -27.71 8.69 -5.81
N ALA A 41 -27.17 9.90 -5.85
CA ALA A 41 -27.94 11.12 -6.12
C ALA A 41 -28.55 11.11 -7.52
N THR A 42 -27.75 10.68 -8.51
CA THR A 42 -28.22 10.52 -9.90
C THR A 42 -29.38 9.53 -9.96
N ARG A 43 -29.25 8.37 -9.29
CA ARG A 43 -30.32 7.36 -9.24
C ARG A 43 -31.60 7.89 -8.59
N LYS A 44 -31.47 8.71 -7.55
CA LYS A 44 -32.61 9.32 -6.83
C LYS A 44 -33.09 10.64 -7.44
N LYS A 45 -32.47 11.12 -8.53
CA LYS A 45 -32.72 12.43 -9.15
C LYS A 45 -32.60 13.59 -8.15
N VAL A 46 -31.67 13.48 -7.21
CA VAL A 46 -31.35 14.54 -6.25
C VAL A 46 -30.20 15.35 -6.81
N GLN A 47 -30.33 16.68 -6.85
CA GLN A 47 -29.19 17.55 -7.12
C GLN A 47 -28.29 17.61 -5.88
N LEU A 48 -27.02 17.27 -6.07
CA LEU A 48 -25.96 17.46 -5.08
C LEU A 48 -24.95 18.47 -5.63
N ASP A 49 -24.51 19.36 -4.76
CA ASP A 49 -23.31 20.15 -4.96
C ASP A 49 -22.21 19.56 -4.09
N ILE A 50 -21.04 19.28 -4.68
CA ILE A 50 -19.93 18.60 -4.00
C ILE A 50 -18.66 19.44 -4.20
N SER A 51 -18.21 20.07 -3.13
CA SER A 51 -16.88 20.67 -3.03
C SER A 51 -15.90 19.68 -2.37
N CYS A 52 -14.65 19.64 -2.84
CA CYS A 52 -13.61 18.79 -2.26
C CYS A 52 -12.31 19.57 -2.20
N GLU A 53 -11.67 19.53 -1.03
CA GLU A 53 -10.32 20.04 -0.81
C GLU A 53 -9.37 18.87 -0.58
N VAL A 54 -8.26 18.84 -1.30
CA VAL A 54 -7.28 17.75 -1.25
C VAL A 54 -5.93 18.30 -0.80
N SER A 55 -5.38 17.73 0.26
CA SER A 55 -4.02 18.05 0.72
C SER A 55 -2.99 17.12 0.09
N GLU A 56 -1.92 17.69 -0.45
CA GLU A 56 -0.75 16.94 -0.93
C GLU A 56 -0.06 16.17 0.21
N GLU A 57 -0.13 16.69 1.44
CA GLU A 57 0.44 16.04 2.62
C GLU A 57 -0.24 14.70 2.93
N SER A 58 -1.55 14.59 2.66
CA SER A 58 -2.30 13.33 2.83
C SER A 58 -1.79 12.23 1.90
N VAL A 59 -1.36 12.58 0.68
CA VAL A 59 -0.73 11.62 -0.24
C VAL A 59 0.58 11.10 0.35
N VAL A 60 1.45 12.01 0.78
CA VAL A 60 2.77 11.68 1.34
C VAL A 60 2.59 10.82 2.59
N HIS A 61 1.65 11.18 3.46
CA HIS A 61 1.33 10.41 4.65
C HIS A 61 0.87 8.99 4.32
N ALA A 62 -0.03 8.82 3.34
CA ALA A 62 -0.46 7.49 2.90
C ALA A 62 0.70 6.66 2.35
N LEU A 63 1.60 7.25 1.56
CA LEU A 63 2.81 6.58 1.08
C LEU A 63 3.74 6.15 2.23
N GLN A 64 3.90 6.99 3.26
CA GLN A 64 4.69 6.66 4.45
C GLN A 64 4.11 5.48 5.24
N LEU A 65 2.79 5.32 5.28
CA LEU A 65 2.14 4.17 5.91
C LEU A 65 2.26 2.88 5.09
N LEU A 66 2.29 2.99 3.76
CA LEU A 66 2.42 1.85 2.84
C LEU A 66 3.88 1.37 2.72
N HIS A 67 4.84 2.28 2.82
CA HIS A 67 6.28 2.01 2.70
C HIS A 67 6.80 0.85 3.58
N PRO A 68 6.59 0.84 4.92
CA PRO A 68 7.10 -0.25 5.75
C PRO A 68 6.45 -1.59 5.42
N ARG A 69 5.21 -1.59 4.91
CA ARG A 69 4.52 -2.82 4.50
C ARG A 69 5.12 -3.41 3.23
N LEU A 70 5.42 -2.57 2.24
CA LEU A 70 6.19 -2.97 1.05
C LEU A 70 7.56 -3.52 1.46
N GLY A 71 8.29 -2.77 2.30
CA GLY A 71 9.61 -3.18 2.79
C GLY A 71 9.58 -4.54 3.48
N ALA A 72 8.59 -4.80 4.33
CA ALA A 72 8.42 -6.09 5.00
C ALA A 72 8.18 -7.24 4.00
N GLN A 73 7.36 -7.03 2.97
CA GLN A 73 7.14 -8.07 1.94
C GLN A 73 8.43 -8.35 1.15
N LEU A 74 9.19 -7.32 0.79
CA LEU A 74 10.47 -7.50 0.07
C LEU A 74 11.54 -8.18 0.93
N MET A 75 11.60 -7.84 2.22
CA MET A 75 12.49 -8.50 3.17
C MET A 75 12.13 -9.98 3.37
N LEU A 76 10.84 -10.31 3.43
CA LEU A 76 10.38 -11.69 3.50
C LEU A 76 10.86 -12.52 2.29
N ALA A 77 10.80 -11.95 1.07
CA ALA A 77 11.32 -12.61 -0.13
C ALA A 77 12.83 -12.89 -0.01
N LYS A 78 13.60 -11.89 0.45
CA LYS A 78 15.05 -12.03 0.67
C LYS A 78 15.35 -13.11 1.70
N GLN A 79 14.67 -13.11 2.85
CA GLN A 79 14.86 -14.12 3.89
C GLN A 79 14.57 -15.53 3.37
N VAL A 80 13.46 -15.72 2.66
CA VAL A 80 13.09 -17.03 2.09
C VAL A 80 14.11 -17.50 1.06
N SER A 81 14.65 -16.60 0.23
CA SER A 81 15.68 -16.95 -0.76
C SER A 81 17.00 -17.45 -0.14
N LEU A 82 17.25 -17.14 1.13
CA LEU A 82 18.46 -17.57 1.86
C LEU A 82 18.28 -18.91 2.57
N ILE A 83 17.05 -19.39 2.77
CA ILE A 83 16.77 -20.57 3.61
C ILE A 83 17.52 -21.80 3.11
N ASP A 84 17.46 -22.11 1.82
CA ASP A 84 18.05 -23.33 1.28
C ASP A 84 19.57 -23.32 1.39
N ALA A 85 20.21 -22.18 1.07
CA ALA A 85 21.65 -22.00 1.21
C ALA A 85 22.11 -22.10 2.67
N LEU A 86 21.35 -21.50 3.61
CA LEU A 86 21.67 -21.58 5.04
C LEU A 86 21.47 -23.00 5.57
N ARG A 87 20.44 -23.73 5.13
CA ARG A 87 20.19 -25.12 5.50
C ARG A 87 21.33 -26.02 5.02
N GLU A 88 21.76 -25.86 3.78
CA GLU A 88 22.90 -26.59 3.21
C GLU A 88 24.17 -26.33 4.03
N LEU A 89 24.49 -25.06 4.29
CA LEU A 89 25.64 -24.67 5.09
C LEU A 89 25.61 -25.27 6.51
N SER A 90 24.44 -25.26 7.17
CA SER A 90 24.29 -25.82 8.51
C SER A 90 24.37 -27.36 8.56
N SER A 91 24.10 -28.04 7.44
CA SER A 91 24.11 -29.52 7.41
C SER A 91 25.49 -30.13 7.58
N HIS A 92 26.54 -29.33 7.36
CA HIS A 92 27.94 -29.73 7.48
C HIS A 92 28.55 -29.40 8.85
N GLU A 93 27.80 -28.72 9.72
CA GLU A 93 28.27 -28.21 11.00
C GLU A 93 27.44 -28.78 12.17
N SER A 94 28.03 -28.80 13.36
CA SER A 94 27.36 -29.35 14.56
C SER A 94 26.44 -28.36 15.28
N ASP A 95 26.63 -27.06 15.06
CA ASP A 95 25.77 -25.98 15.56
C ASP A 95 25.73 -24.81 14.57
N THR A 96 24.89 -23.81 14.84
CA THR A 96 24.75 -22.59 14.02
C THR A 96 25.46 -21.38 14.62
N SER A 97 26.34 -21.58 15.62
CA SER A 97 26.97 -20.49 16.38
C SER A 97 27.92 -19.62 15.55
N PHE A 98 28.38 -20.16 14.41
CA PHE A 98 29.21 -19.46 13.43
C PHE A 98 28.43 -18.48 12.55
N LEU A 99 27.09 -18.57 12.53
CA LEU A 99 26.21 -17.67 11.77
C LEU A 99 25.89 -16.41 12.58
N SER A 100 25.60 -15.31 11.89
CA SER A 100 25.09 -14.11 12.55
C SER A 100 23.69 -14.35 13.14
N PRO A 101 23.28 -13.59 14.17
CA PRO A 101 21.95 -13.72 14.77
C PRO A 101 20.81 -13.62 13.76
N GLU A 102 20.96 -12.81 12.70
CA GLU A 102 19.97 -12.66 11.64
C GLU A 102 19.79 -13.94 10.82
N TYR A 103 20.86 -14.67 10.53
CA TYR A 103 20.80 -15.92 9.79
C TYR A 103 20.33 -17.09 10.66
N GLN A 104 20.71 -17.10 11.93
CA GLN A 104 20.14 -18.03 12.91
C GLN A 104 18.62 -17.85 13.00
N TYR A 105 18.14 -16.60 13.10
CA TYR A 105 16.71 -16.31 13.07
C TYR A 105 16.01 -16.84 11.81
N ILE A 106 16.63 -16.70 10.63
CA ILE A 106 16.04 -17.22 9.37
C ILE A 106 15.92 -18.75 9.42
N LEU A 107 16.93 -19.46 9.93
CA LEU A 107 16.89 -20.92 10.08
C LEU A 107 15.82 -21.35 11.08
N ASP A 108 15.79 -20.72 12.26
CA ASP A 108 14.87 -21.04 13.34
C ASP A 108 13.40 -20.82 12.95
N ASN A 109 13.13 -19.85 12.05
CA ASN A 109 11.79 -19.47 11.61
C ASN A 109 11.50 -19.87 10.17
N ALA A 110 12.28 -20.78 9.57
CA ALA A 110 12.24 -21.08 8.14
C ALA A 110 10.84 -21.52 7.66
N ASP A 111 10.18 -22.40 8.41
CA ASP A 111 8.86 -22.94 8.01
C ASP A 111 7.77 -21.86 8.06
N ASP A 112 7.81 -20.99 9.08
CA ASP A 112 6.89 -19.86 9.21
C ASP A 112 7.14 -18.81 8.12
N LEU A 113 8.40 -18.50 7.82
CA LEU A 113 8.77 -17.60 6.73
C LEU A 113 8.29 -18.13 5.38
N GLN A 114 8.47 -19.43 5.10
CA GLN A 114 7.95 -20.06 3.89
C GLN A 114 6.41 -20.02 3.83
N ALA A 115 5.72 -20.27 4.95
CA ALA A 115 4.26 -20.21 5.02
C ALA A 115 3.72 -18.79 4.77
N GLN A 116 4.41 -17.76 5.28
CA GLN A 116 4.08 -16.36 5.00
C GLN A 116 4.38 -16.00 3.55
N TYR A 117 5.51 -16.45 3.00
CA TYR A 117 5.91 -16.19 1.62
C TYR A 117 4.90 -16.72 0.61
N ARG A 118 4.26 -17.87 0.87
CA ARG A 118 3.17 -18.39 0.04
C ARG A 118 2.00 -17.42 -0.13
N LYS A 119 1.77 -16.53 0.85
CA LYS A 119 0.71 -15.50 0.81
C LYS A 119 1.20 -14.16 0.26
N GLN A 120 2.52 -13.97 0.15
CA GLN A 120 3.14 -12.71 -0.27
C GLN A 120 2.62 -12.19 -1.62
N PRO A 121 2.42 -13.00 -2.68
CA PRO A 121 1.96 -12.48 -3.97
C PRO A 121 0.65 -11.70 -3.86
N CYS A 122 -0.32 -12.22 -3.10
CA CYS A 122 -1.59 -11.55 -2.85
C CYS A 122 -1.42 -10.25 -2.05
N HIS A 123 -0.51 -10.23 -1.08
CA HIS A 123 -0.21 -9.03 -0.30
C HIS A 123 0.46 -7.94 -1.14
N LEU A 124 1.41 -8.31 -2.01
CA LEU A 124 2.07 -7.38 -2.93
C LEU A 124 1.09 -6.83 -3.96
N GLU A 125 0.29 -7.67 -4.60
CA GLU A 125 -0.75 -7.25 -5.54
C GLU A 125 -1.70 -6.21 -4.91
N ARG A 126 -2.13 -6.47 -3.67
CA ARG A 126 -2.98 -5.53 -2.94
C ARG A 126 -2.27 -4.21 -2.60
N LEU A 127 -0.98 -4.26 -2.21
CA LEU A 127 -0.19 -3.06 -1.95
C LEU A 127 0.00 -2.22 -3.22
N TYR A 128 0.29 -2.87 -4.35
CA TYR A 128 0.46 -2.20 -5.64
C TYR A 128 -0.85 -1.56 -6.07
N GLY A 129 -1.96 -2.29 -5.98
CA GLY A 129 -3.30 -1.75 -6.25
C GLY A 129 -3.62 -0.51 -5.42
N MET A 130 -3.35 -0.54 -4.11
CA MET A 130 -3.58 0.62 -3.24
C MET A 130 -2.72 1.84 -3.64
N ILE A 131 -1.47 1.62 -4.05
CA ILE A 131 -0.59 2.72 -4.49
C ILE A 131 -1.02 3.27 -5.85
N THR A 132 -1.39 2.40 -6.79
CA THR A 132 -1.89 2.83 -8.11
C THR A 132 -3.22 3.58 -8.00
N ASP A 133 -4.13 3.13 -7.13
CA ASP A 133 -5.40 3.79 -6.89
C ASP A 133 -5.18 5.17 -6.25
N LEU A 134 -4.32 5.26 -5.23
CA LEU A 134 -3.94 6.53 -4.60
C LEU A 134 -3.38 7.53 -5.63
N TYR A 135 -2.51 7.04 -6.54
CA TYR A 135 -1.97 7.86 -7.63
C TYR A 135 -3.07 8.37 -8.56
N ILE A 136 -3.98 7.50 -9.01
CA ILE A 136 -5.08 7.89 -9.90
C ILE A 136 -6.00 8.89 -9.20
N ASP A 137 -6.38 8.63 -7.95
CA ASP A 137 -7.30 9.47 -7.19
C ASP A 137 -6.74 10.88 -6.98
N LYS A 138 -5.45 11.00 -6.64
CA LYS A 138 -4.77 12.30 -6.50
C LYS A 138 -5.01 13.21 -7.72
N TYR A 139 -4.81 12.67 -8.93
CA TYR A 139 -4.94 13.46 -10.16
C TYR A 139 -6.39 13.58 -10.64
N LYS A 140 -7.25 12.61 -10.31
CA LYS A 140 -8.69 12.67 -10.58
C LYS A 140 -9.34 13.89 -9.94
N PHE A 141 -8.95 14.25 -8.71
CA PHE A 141 -9.44 15.47 -8.06
C PHE A 141 -8.97 16.77 -8.75
N LYS A 142 -7.87 16.72 -9.50
CA LYS A 142 -7.38 17.83 -10.34
C LYS A 142 -7.97 17.82 -11.75
N GLY A 143 -8.84 16.87 -12.07
CA GLY A 143 -9.39 16.68 -13.42
C GLY A 143 -8.40 16.12 -14.43
N ILE A 144 -7.27 15.55 -13.99
CA ILE A 144 -6.20 15.03 -14.85
C ILE A 144 -6.29 13.49 -14.91
N ASN A 145 -6.27 12.92 -16.12
CA ASN A 145 -6.22 11.47 -16.31
C ASN A 145 -4.76 11.00 -16.44
N VAL A 146 -4.31 10.21 -15.47
CA VAL A 146 -2.92 9.71 -15.39
C VAL A 146 -2.78 8.20 -15.62
N LYS A 147 -3.83 7.53 -16.14
CA LYS A 147 -3.82 6.08 -16.35
C LYS A 147 -2.68 5.60 -17.25
N SER A 148 -2.24 6.40 -18.21
CA SER A 148 -1.11 6.09 -19.09
C SER A 148 0.24 6.01 -18.37
N ARG A 149 0.38 6.62 -17.18
CA ARG A 149 1.60 6.57 -16.36
C ARG A 149 1.62 5.40 -15.36
N VAL A 150 0.50 4.67 -15.23
CA VAL A 150 0.42 3.52 -14.30
C VAL A 150 1.46 2.43 -14.62
N PRO A 151 1.75 2.08 -15.89
CA PRO A 151 2.82 1.12 -16.19
C PRO A 151 4.19 1.56 -15.65
N GLN A 152 4.53 2.85 -15.78
CA GLN A 152 5.78 3.40 -15.25
C GLN A 152 5.83 3.36 -13.71
N LEU A 153 4.69 3.56 -13.05
CA LEU A 153 4.59 3.40 -11.61
C LEU A 153 4.83 1.93 -11.19
N LEU A 154 4.28 0.97 -11.94
CA LEU A 154 4.51 -0.45 -11.67
C LEU A 154 6.00 -0.83 -11.84
N GLU A 155 6.67 -0.30 -12.86
CA GLU A 155 8.13 -0.49 -13.03
C GLU A 155 8.93 0.02 -11.82
N ILE A 156 8.53 1.16 -11.23
CA ILE A 156 9.14 1.69 -10.01
C ILE A 156 8.90 0.75 -8.82
N LEU A 157 7.69 0.20 -8.70
CA LEU A 157 7.33 -0.72 -7.62
C LEU A 157 8.05 -2.06 -7.75
N ASP A 158 8.24 -2.58 -8.95
CA ASP A 158 9.00 -3.82 -9.19
C ASP A 158 10.48 -3.66 -8.81
N ASN A 159 11.03 -2.47 -8.97
CA ASN A 159 12.40 -2.14 -8.59
C ASN A 159 12.53 -1.59 -7.17
N TYR A 160 11.45 -1.60 -6.38
CA TYR A 160 11.39 -0.90 -5.09
C TYR A 160 12.41 -1.38 -4.07
N GLY A 161 12.88 -2.62 -4.16
CA GLY A 161 13.91 -3.17 -3.27
C GLY A 161 15.25 -2.42 -3.31
N ASN A 162 15.49 -1.64 -4.38
CA ASN A 162 16.67 -0.80 -4.56
C ASN A 162 16.37 0.70 -4.44
N LEU A 163 15.10 1.06 -4.18
CA LEU A 163 14.63 2.43 -4.16
C LEU A 163 14.23 2.84 -2.75
N ASN A 164 14.34 4.13 -2.48
CA ASN A 164 13.81 4.73 -1.25
C ASN A 164 12.40 5.28 -1.48
N ILE A 165 11.71 5.60 -0.39
CA ILE A 165 10.39 6.24 -0.44
C ILE A 165 10.39 7.54 -1.26
N GLN A 166 11.52 8.26 -1.35
CA GLN A 166 11.58 9.50 -2.12
C GLN A 166 11.39 9.30 -3.62
N HIS A 167 11.84 8.19 -4.21
CA HIS A 167 11.58 7.93 -5.63
C HIS A 167 10.07 7.84 -5.91
N LEU A 168 9.34 7.15 -5.02
CA LEU A 168 7.89 7.04 -5.11
C LEU A 168 7.20 8.39 -4.88
N THR A 169 7.62 9.14 -3.86
CA THR A 169 7.10 10.48 -3.59
C THR A 169 7.35 11.44 -4.75
N ASN A 170 8.56 11.41 -5.34
CA ASN A 170 8.94 12.24 -6.48
C ASN A 170 8.12 11.89 -7.71
N PHE A 171 7.87 10.60 -7.96
CA PHE A 171 6.98 10.18 -9.05
C PHE A 171 5.55 10.73 -8.86
N PHE A 172 5.04 10.74 -7.63
CA PHE A 172 3.74 11.33 -7.31
C PHE A 172 3.72 12.86 -7.44
N GLN A 173 4.87 13.53 -7.34
CA GLN A 173 5.00 14.98 -7.45
C GLN A 173 5.34 15.46 -8.87
N ALA A 174 5.94 14.59 -9.69
CA ALA A 174 6.30 14.88 -11.07
C ALA A 174 5.04 15.06 -11.93
N GLN A 175 4.77 16.29 -12.36
CA GLN A 175 3.88 16.58 -13.48
C GLN A 175 4.65 16.46 -14.79
#